data_AF-A0A3S3T642-F1
#
_entry.id   AF-A0A3S3T642-F1
#
_cell.length_a   1.000
_cell.length_b   1.000
_cell.length_c   1.000
_cell.angle_alpha   90.00
_cell.angle_beta   90.00
_cell.angle_gamma   90.00
#
_symmetry.space_group_name_H-M   'P 1'
#
loop_
_entity.id
_entity.type
_entity.pdbx_description
1 polymer ?
#
loop_
_entity_poly.entity_id
_entity_poly.type
_entity_poly.pdbx_seq_one_letter_code
_entity_poly.pdbx_strand_id
1 'polypeptide(L)'
;MVDRKKDVIRETDAEAVRLAKTLIRSARFGALAVIEPGTGAPLASRVGVATDSDGAPLILVSMLSAHTGALLADPRCSLLVGEPGKGDPLAHPRITLVCRARRLEHGAEEHQRAERRYLNRNPKAKLYAGLGDFSIFRLEPERASLNGGFGKAYLLDRADLIIAGPIVEDLAAGEQSALDHMNADHLDAIAVYARHFARAEGDGWVATGFDAEGMDLAAGDSLCRVFFPEPLKAARDLRTVLVDMAKTGRAAGYSQGR
;
A
#
# COMPACT_ATOMS: atom_id res chain seq x y z
N MET A 1 22.99 32.99 -24.61
CA MET A 1 21.72 32.49 -24.04
C MET A 1 22.01 31.15 -23.40
N VAL A 2 21.97 31.04 -22.08
CA VAL A 2 22.08 29.75 -21.39
C VAL A 2 20.75 29.05 -21.61
N ASP A 3 20.78 27.96 -22.37
CA ASP A 3 19.64 27.07 -22.60
C ASP A 3 19.18 26.54 -21.23
N ARG A 4 18.06 27.07 -20.72
CA ARG A 4 17.44 26.50 -19.51
C ARG A 4 16.92 25.13 -19.94
N LYS A 5 17.69 24.08 -19.65
CA LYS A 5 17.22 22.69 -19.72
C LYS A 5 15.84 22.65 -19.07
N LYS A 6 14.81 22.36 -19.86
CA LYS A 6 13.47 22.11 -19.34
C LYS A 6 13.61 20.99 -18.32
N ASP A 7 13.23 21.27 -17.08
CA ASP A 7 13.17 20.24 -16.07
C ASP A 7 12.11 19.23 -16.50
N VAL A 8 12.52 17.98 -16.64
CA VAL A 8 11.64 16.87 -17.04
C VAL A 8 10.87 16.36 -15.83
N ILE A 9 11.32 16.68 -14.61
CA ILE A 9 10.64 16.41 -13.36
C ILE A 9 9.59 17.51 -13.14
N ARG A 10 8.36 17.07 -12.85
CA ARG A 10 7.26 17.96 -12.47
C ARG A 10 7.31 18.21 -10.96
N GLU A 11 6.77 19.36 -10.56
CA GLU A 11 6.47 19.62 -9.15
C GLU A 11 5.49 18.57 -8.61
N THR A 12 5.77 18.07 -7.41
CA THR A 12 4.95 17.06 -6.74
C THR A 12 3.71 17.73 -6.15
N ASP A 13 2.56 17.43 -6.75
CA ASP A 13 1.25 17.93 -6.35
C ASP A 13 0.43 16.86 -5.61
N ALA A 14 -0.74 17.25 -5.08
CA ALA A 14 -1.62 16.36 -4.33
C ALA A 14 -2.09 15.14 -5.16
N GLU A 15 -2.24 15.30 -6.48
CA GLU A 15 -2.64 14.20 -7.37
C GLU A 15 -1.50 13.19 -7.56
N ALA A 16 -0.26 13.66 -7.68
CA ALA A 16 0.94 12.82 -7.71
C ALA A 16 1.10 12.04 -6.40
N VAL A 17 0.93 12.71 -5.25
CA VAL A 17 0.96 12.06 -3.93
C VAL A 17 -0.14 11.00 -3.82
N ARG A 18 -1.38 11.34 -4.22
CA ARG A 18 -2.51 10.40 -4.20
C ARG A 18 -2.28 9.20 -5.11
N LEU A 19 -1.70 9.41 -6.30
CA LEU A 19 -1.34 8.33 -7.22
C LEU A 19 -0.25 7.43 -6.64
N ALA A 20 0.81 8.02 -6.06
CA ALA A 20 1.87 7.27 -5.38
C ALA A 20 1.29 6.38 -4.26
N LYS A 21 0.49 6.96 -3.36
CA LYS A 21 -0.15 6.22 -2.27
C LYS A 21 -1.09 5.14 -2.80
N THR A 22 -1.84 5.41 -3.87
CA THR A 22 -2.68 4.39 -4.54
C THR A 22 -1.85 3.20 -4.97
N LEU A 23 -0.76 3.42 -5.72
CA LEU A 23 0.10 2.35 -6.24
C LEU A 23 0.71 1.49 -5.14
N ILE A 24 1.15 2.12 -4.04
CA ILE A 24 1.72 1.42 -2.88
C ILE A 24 0.63 0.63 -2.16
N ARG A 25 -0.51 1.25 -1.87
CA ARG A 25 -1.62 0.64 -1.12
C ARG A 25 -2.33 -0.45 -1.92
N SER A 26 -2.33 -0.41 -3.25
CA SER A 26 -2.96 -1.45 -4.08
C SER A 26 -1.99 -2.56 -4.51
N ALA A 27 -0.70 -2.47 -4.20
CA ALA A 27 0.29 -3.48 -4.59
C ALA A 27 0.09 -4.81 -3.84
N ARG A 28 0.06 -5.91 -4.58
CA ARG A 28 0.12 -7.29 -4.04
C ARG A 28 1.53 -7.84 -3.99
N PHE A 29 2.34 -7.38 -4.91
CA PHE A 29 3.71 -7.79 -5.09
C PHE A 29 4.49 -6.65 -5.73
N GLY A 30 5.81 -6.76 -5.68
CA GLY A 30 6.71 -5.83 -6.33
C GLY A 30 8.03 -6.49 -6.68
N ALA A 31 8.85 -5.75 -7.43
CA ALA A 31 10.25 -6.12 -7.64
C ALA A 31 11.10 -5.43 -6.56
N LEU A 32 11.64 -6.23 -5.65
CA LEU A 32 12.60 -5.81 -4.64
C LEU A 32 14.00 -5.89 -5.24
N ALA A 33 14.74 -4.78 -5.20
CA ALA A 33 16.16 -4.75 -5.50
C ALA A 33 16.98 -4.53 -4.22
N VAL A 34 18.01 -5.35 -4.04
CA VAL A 34 18.92 -5.35 -2.88
C VAL A 34 20.37 -5.39 -3.35
N ILE A 35 21.31 -5.19 -2.44
CA ILE A 35 22.75 -5.22 -2.75
C ILE A 35 23.30 -6.60 -2.36
N GLU A 36 23.77 -7.37 -3.34
CA GLU A 36 24.34 -8.69 -3.09
C GLU A 36 25.63 -8.58 -2.25
N PRO A 37 25.72 -9.28 -1.10
CA PRO A 37 26.92 -9.27 -0.28
C PRO A 37 28.15 -9.81 -1.03
N GLY A 38 29.31 -9.19 -0.80
CA GLY A 38 30.58 -9.60 -1.40
C GLY A 38 30.81 -9.05 -2.81
N THR A 39 29.84 -9.16 -3.71
CA THR A 39 29.97 -8.63 -5.09
C THR A 39 29.55 -7.17 -5.22
N GLY A 40 28.60 -6.72 -4.39
CA GLY A 40 27.96 -5.40 -4.51
C GLY A 40 27.01 -5.28 -5.71
N ALA A 41 26.72 -6.37 -6.41
CA ALA A 41 25.81 -6.36 -7.56
C ALA A 41 24.35 -6.13 -7.13
N PRO A 42 23.54 -5.41 -7.92
CA PRO A 42 22.11 -5.31 -7.64
C PRO A 42 21.42 -6.65 -7.92
N LEU A 43 20.74 -7.19 -6.91
CA LEU A 43 19.93 -8.40 -7.02
C LEU A 43 18.45 -8.02 -7.00
N ALA A 44 17.72 -8.38 -8.06
CA ALA A 44 16.27 -8.17 -8.15
C ALA A 44 15.49 -9.46 -7.96
N SER A 45 14.44 -9.43 -7.12
CA SER A 45 13.54 -10.56 -6.90
C SER A 45 12.10 -10.10 -6.69
N ARG A 46 11.13 -10.99 -6.96
CA ARG A 46 9.72 -10.71 -6.67
C ARG A 46 9.42 -11.01 -5.20
N VAL A 47 8.70 -10.10 -4.56
CA VAL A 47 8.21 -10.26 -3.17
C VAL A 47 6.71 -9.99 -3.10
N GLY A 48 6.01 -10.66 -2.19
CA GLY A 48 4.65 -10.27 -1.80
C GLY A 48 4.69 -8.99 -0.98
N VAL A 49 3.66 -8.16 -1.14
CA VAL A 49 3.58 -6.82 -0.53
C VAL A 49 2.25 -6.66 0.20
N ALA A 50 2.32 -6.05 1.37
CA ALA A 50 1.21 -5.39 2.05
C ALA A 50 1.71 -4.02 2.54
N THR A 51 0.92 -3.31 3.35
CA THR A 51 1.35 -2.06 3.98
C THR A 51 1.03 -2.04 5.47
N ASP A 52 1.87 -1.38 6.26
CA ASP A 52 1.57 -1.04 7.65
C ASP A 52 0.58 0.14 7.71
N SER A 53 0.14 0.48 8.92
CA SER A 53 -0.85 1.51 9.21
C SER A 53 -0.54 2.87 8.61
N ASP A 54 0.73 3.21 8.55
CA ASP A 54 1.19 4.49 8.03
C ASP A 54 1.50 4.49 6.52
N GLY A 55 1.50 3.32 5.87
CA GLY A 55 1.72 3.21 4.43
C GLY A 55 3.04 2.60 4.03
N ALA A 56 3.92 2.30 4.98
CA ALA A 56 5.14 1.62 4.64
C ALA A 56 4.90 0.21 4.12
N PRO A 57 5.59 -0.20 3.03
CA PRO A 57 5.49 -1.56 2.55
C PRO A 57 5.97 -2.59 3.58
N LEU A 58 5.23 -3.68 3.67
CA LEU A 58 5.58 -4.88 4.43
C LEU A 58 5.86 -6.01 3.45
N ILE A 59 6.95 -6.74 3.68
CA ILE A 59 7.27 -7.98 2.97
C ILE A 59 7.43 -9.11 3.98
N LEU A 60 6.99 -10.32 3.61
CA LEU A 60 7.18 -11.54 4.38
C LEU A 60 8.06 -12.49 3.56
N VAL A 61 9.27 -12.74 4.03
CA VAL A 61 10.31 -13.41 3.24
C VAL A 61 10.97 -14.54 4.02
N SER A 62 11.36 -15.61 3.33
CA SER A 62 12.13 -16.70 3.95
C SER A 62 13.55 -16.23 4.26
N MET A 63 14.06 -16.62 5.42
CA MET A 63 15.43 -16.43 5.88
C MET A 63 16.45 -17.18 5.02
N LEU A 64 16.00 -18.13 4.19
CA LEU A 64 16.83 -18.88 3.24
C LEU A 64 16.98 -18.19 1.87
N SER A 65 16.22 -17.14 1.61
CA SER A 65 16.26 -16.45 0.32
C SER A 65 17.49 -15.56 0.17
N ALA A 66 18.00 -15.44 -1.06
CA ALA A 66 19.14 -14.59 -1.36
C ALA A 66 18.89 -13.11 -0.99
N HIS A 67 17.67 -12.61 -1.20
CA HIS A 67 17.33 -11.24 -0.84
C HIS A 67 17.31 -11.02 0.68
N THR A 68 16.94 -12.01 1.50
CA THR A 68 16.98 -11.85 2.96
C THR A 68 18.42 -11.75 3.46
N GLY A 69 19.31 -12.62 2.97
CA GLY A 69 20.74 -12.52 3.29
C GLY A 69 21.33 -11.16 2.90
N ALA A 70 20.94 -10.64 1.73
CA ALA A 70 21.34 -9.31 1.27
C ALA A 70 20.82 -8.18 2.18
N LEU A 71 19.52 -8.19 2.53
CA LEU A 71 18.92 -7.17 3.41
C LEU A 71 19.53 -7.14 4.82
N LEU A 72 19.93 -8.29 5.34
CA LEU A 72 20.59 -8.39 6.64
C LEU A 72 22.01 -7.82 6.62
N ALA A 73 22.72 -7.97 5.49
CA ALA A 73 24.06 -7.43 5.32
C ALA A 73 24.05 -5.93 5.01
N ASP A 74 23.09 -5.46 4.20
CA ASP A 74 22.88 -4.05 3.89
C ASP A 74 21.38 -3.75 3.80
N PRO A 75 20.82 -2.90 4.69
CA PRO A 75 19.40 -2.65 4.72
C PRO A 75 18.91 -1.79 3.55
N ARG A 76 19.80 -1.21 2.72
CA ARG A 76 19.39 -0.38 1.58
C ARG A 76 18.74 -1.24 0.50
N CYS A 77 17.53 -0.89 0.11
CA CYS A 77 16.81 -1.57 -0.96
C CYS A 77 15.92 -0.61 -1.75
N SER A 78 15.40 -1.07 -2.89
CA SER A 78 14.31 -0.38 -3.57
C SER A 78 13.17 -1.32 -3.89
N LEU A 79 11.94 -0.82 -3.86
CA LEU A 79 10.74 -1.57 -4.24
C LEU A 79 10.07 -0.87 -5.42
N LEU A 80 9.96 -1.58 -6.55
CA LEU A 80 9.16 -1.15 -7.70
C LEU A 80 7.78 -1.80 -7.63
N VAL A 81 6.74 -0.95 -7.66
CA VAL A 81 5.33 -1.36 -7.79
C VAL A 81 4.63 -0.53 -8.87
N GLY A 82 3.47 -1.03 -9.32
CA GLY A 82 2.75 -0.53 -10.49
C GLY A 82 2.87 -1.54 -11.63
N GLU A 83 1.72 -2.04 -12.07
CA GLU A 83 1.64 -3.08 -13.08
C GLU A 83 1.19 -2.49 -14.42
N PRO A 84 1.73 -2.98 -15.54
CA PRO A 84 1.22 -2.60 -16.85
C PRO A 84 -0.13 -3.27 -17.11
N GLY A 85 -1.06 -2.52 -17.71
CA GLY A 85 -2.26 -3.05 -18.34
C GLY A 85 -2.04 -3.38 -19.83
N LYS A 86 -3.14 -3.44 -20.59
CA LYS A 86 -3.09 -3.56 -22.05
C LYS A 86 -2.40 -2.34 -22.70
N GLY A 87 -1.74 -2.54 -23.84
CA GLY A 87 -1.06 -1.48 -24.59
C GLY A 87 0.42 -1.34 -24.23
N ASP A 88 0.98 -0.13 -24.41
CA ASP A 88 2.38 0.15 -24.08
C ASP A 88 2.60 0.09 -22.55
N PRO A 89 3.49 -0.79 -22.05
CA PRO A 89 3.76 -0.91 -20.61
C PRO A 89 4.28 0.39 -19.99
N LEU A 90 4.95 1.26 -20.75
CA LEU A 90 5.50 2.54 -20.27
C LEU A 90 4.44 3.65 -20.16
N ALA A 91 3.22 3.41 -20.62
CA ALA A 91 2.10 4.31 -20.42
C ALA A 91 1.48 4.21 -19.01
N HIS A 92 1.69 3.08 -18.32
CA HIS A 92 1.00 2.76 -17.05
C HIS A 92 1.75 3.27 -15.82
N PRO A 93 1.08 3.85 -14.82
CA PRO A 93 1.75 4.39 -13.63
C PRO A 93 2.57 3.36 -12.85
N ARG A 94 3.73 3.80 -12.32
CA ARG A 94 4.67 2.99 -11.55
C ARG A 94 5.49 3.87 -10.62
N ILE A 95 5.89 3.31 -9.49
CA ILE A 95 6.68 4.00 -8.48
C ILE A 95 7.81 3.10 -7.99
N THR A 96 9.01 3.68 -7.91
CA THR A 96 10.16 3.06 -7.25
C THR A 96 10.40 3.76 -5.93
N LEU A 97 10.20 3.02 -4.83
CA LEU A 97 10.55 3.46 -3.48
C LEU A 97 12.02 3.17 -3.23
N VAL A 98 12.74 4.14 -2.64
CA VAL A 98 14.07 3.91 -2.07
C VAL A 98 13.86 3.79 -0.56
N CYS A 99 14.26 2.65 0.00
CA CYS A 99 13.94 2.29 1.36
C CYS A 99 15.16 1.78 2.13
N ARG A 100 15.01 1.78 3.46
CA ARG A 100 15.77 0.92 4.36
C ARG A 100 14.89 -0.18 4.91
N ALA A 101 15.26 -1.44 4.71
CA ALA A 101 14.56 -2.57 5.30
C ALA A 101 14.89 -2.68 6.78
N ARG A 102 13.85 -2.84 7.60
CA ARG A 102 13.96 -3.14 9.03
C ARG A 102 13.24 -4.45 9.31
N ARG A 103 13.99 -5.43 9.79
CA ARG A 103 13.40 -6.68 10.29
C ARG A 103 12.56 -6.36 11.53
N LEU A 104 11.34 -6.89 11.58
CA LEU A 104 10.51 -6.81 12.77
C LEU A 104 10.76 -8.04 13.63
N GLU A 105 11.11 -7.82 14.89
CA GLU A 105 11.41 -8.90 15.83
C GLU A 105 10.14 -9.66 16.21
N HIS A 106 10.21 -10.98 16.18
CA HIS A 106 9.07 -11.83 16.48
C HIS A 106 8.57 -11.59 17.92
N GLY A 107 7.26 -11.50 18.09
CA GLY A 107 6.62 -11.25 19.39
C GLY A 107 6.50 -9.78 19.79
N ALA A 108 7.20 -8.85 19.12
CA ALA A 108 7.01 -7.41 19.34
C ALA A 108 5.61 -6.95 18.88
N GLU A 109 5.04 -5.93 19.52
CA GLU A 109 3.71 -5.39 19.16
C GLU A 109 3.63 -4.97 17.68
N GLU A 110 4.68 -4.32 17.18
CA GLU A 110 4.77 -3.92 15.78
C GLU A 110 4.78 -5.14 14.83
N HIS A 111 5.48 -6.22 15.19
CA HIS A 111 5.46 -7.46 14.40
C HIS A 111 4.05 -8.05 14.34
N GLN A 112 3.35 -8.14 15.48
CA GLN A 112 1.99 -8.70 15.52
C GLN A 112 1.02 -7.89 14.65
N ARG A 113 1.11 -6.56 14.71
CA ARG A 113 0.32 -5.66 13.85
C ARG A 113 0.66 -5.85 12.37
N ALA A 114 1.95 -5.88 12.03
CA ALA A 114 2.41 -6.05 10.66
C ALA A 114 2.00 -7.41 10.08
N GLU A 115 2.13 -8.49 10.86
CA GLU A 115 1.70 -9.84 10.47
C GLU A 115 0.20 -9.88 10.20
N ARG A 116 -0.61 -9.36 11.13
CA ARG A 116 -2.06 -9.24 10.95
C ARG A 116 -2.42 -8.53 9.65
N ARG A 117 -1.86 -7.33 9.40
CA ARG A 117 -2.11 -6.59 8.15
C ARG A 117 -1.65 -7.35 6.92
N TYR A 118 -0.47 -7.97 6.98
CA TYR A 118 0.05 -8.76 5.87
C TYR A 118 -0.87 -9.93 5.54
N LEU A 119 -1.40 -10.63 6.54
CA LEU A 119 -2.30 -11.77 6.37
C LEU A 119 -3.73 -11.37 5.95
N ASN A 120 -4.24 -10.22 6.40
CA ASN A 120 -5.52 -9.66 5.92
C ASN A 120 -5.46 -9.40 4.41
N ARG A 121 -4.31 -8.91 3.93
CA ARG A 121 -4.07 -8.64 2.51
C ARG A 121 -3.73 -9.91 1.72
N ASN A 122 -2.94 -10.81 2.29
CA ASN A 122 -2.40 -12.00 1.65
C ASN A 122 -2.80 -13.27 2.42
N PRO A 123 -4.08 -13.69 2.39
CA PRO A 123 -4.56 -14.78 3.25
C PRO A 123 -3.88 -16.13 2.97
N LYS A 124 -3.41 -16.36 1.74
CA LYS A 124 -2.64 -17.57 1.38
C LYS A 124 -1.28 -17.63 2.09
N ALA A 125 -0.76 -16.51 2.59
CA ALA A 125 0.51 -16.46 3.31
C ALA A 125 0.45 -17.14 4.68
N LYS A 126 -0.75 -17.42 5.23
CA LYS A 126 -0.93 -18.20 6.46
C LYS A 126 -0.25 -19.58 6.40
N LEU A 127 -0.06 -20.13 5.21
CA LEU A 127 0.62 -21.40 4.98
C LEU A 127 2.12 -21.38 5.34
N TYR A 128 2.73 -20.20 5.36
CA TYR A 128 4.18 -20.05 5.61
C TYR A 128 4.55 -18.97 6.62
N ALA A 129 3.66 -18.03 6.95
CA ALA A 129 3.95 -16.93 7.89
C ALA A 129 4.35 -17.43 9.30
N GLY A 130 3.71 -18.51 9.77
CA GLY A 130 4.02 -19.12 11.07
C GLY A 130 5.22 -20.06 11.08
N LEU A 131 5.90 -20.25 9.93
CA LEU A 131 7.12 -21.05 9.88
C LEU A 131 8.28 -20.23 10.46
N GLY A 132 9.09 -20.85 11.32
CA GLY A 132 10.17 -20.16 12.04
C GLY A 132 11.28 -19.59 11.13
N ASP A 133 11.29 -19.95 9.85
CA ASP A 133 12.22 -19.45 8.85
C ASP A 133 11.64 -18.31 8.00
N PHE A 134 10.47 -17.76 8.31
CA PHE A 134 9.95 -16.56 7.67
C PHE A 134 10.08 -15.35 8.59
N SER A 135 10.30 -14.17 8.02
CA SER A 135 10.40 -12.93 8.77
C SER A 135 9.75 -11.78 8.02
N ILE A 136 9.07 -10.92 8.79
CA ILE A 136 8.50 -9.68 8.26
C ILE A 136 9.58 -8.61 8.27
N PHE A 137 9.76 -7.98 7.12
CA PHE A 137 10.52 -6.74 7.00
C PHE A 137 9.56 -5.61 6.68
N ARG A 138 9.71 -4.54 7.43
CA ARG A 138 9.08 -3.27 7.14
C ARG A 138 10.07 -2.41 6.36
N LEU A 139 9.67 -1.97 5.17
CA LEU A 139 10.50 -1.14 4.30
C LEU A 139 10.25 0.33 4.61
N GLU A 140 11.21 0.99 5.26
CA GLU A 140 11.15 2.41 5.62
C GLU A 140 11.42 3.26 4.37
N PRO A 141 10.40 3.89 3.73
CA PRO A 141 10.65 4.71 2.55
C PRO A 141 11.36 6.01 2.93
N GLU A 142 12.41 6.35 2.17
CA GLU A 142 13.15 7.61 2.33
C GLU A 142 12.72 8.63 1.27
N ARG A 143 12.46 8.15 0.06
CA ARG A 143 12.01 8.91 -1.11
C ARG A 143 11.44 7.98 -2.17
N ALA A 144 10.80 8.53 -3.18
CA ALA A 144 10.34 7.77 -4.33
C ALA A 144 10.49 8.52 -5.66
N SER A 145 10.58 7.74 -6.73
CA SER A 145 10.43 8.22 -8.10
C SER A 145 9.12 7.69 -8.65
N LEU A 146 8.15 8.58 -8.86
CA LEU A 146 6.87 8.24 -9.48
C LEU A 146 6.93 8.58 -10.96
N ASN A 147 6.47 7.64 -11.77
CA ASN A 147 6.12 7.93 -13.14
C ASN A 147 4.63 7.63 -13.34
N GLY A 148 3.83 8.68 -13.54
CA GLY A 148 2.38 8.63 -13.73
C GLY A 148 1.94 8.37 -15.17
N GLY A 149 2.83 7.88 -16.03
CA GLY A 149 2.63 7.74 -17.47
C GLY A 149 3.48 8.72 -18.28
N PHE A 150 3.25 8.78 -19.60
CA PHE A 150 4.07 9.60 -20.50
C PHE A 150 4.20 11.06 -20.04
N GLY A 151 5.44 11.53 -19.90
CA GLY A 151 5.78 12.91 -19.55
C GLY A 151 5.37 13.34 -18.14
N LYS A 152 5.03 12.41 -17.24
CA LYS A 152 4.62 12.65 -15.86
C LYS A 152 5.59 12.01 -14.88
N ALA A 153 6.74 12.63 -14.64
CA ALA A 153 7.73 12.18 -13.67
C ALA A 153 7.74 13.11 -12.45
N TYR A 154 7.76 12.52 -11.25
CA TYR A 154 7.73 13.23 -9.96
C TYR A 154 8.74 12.61 -9.00
N LEU A 155 9.28 13.44 -8.11
CA LEU A 155 10.13 13.02 -7.00
C LEU A 155 9.37 13.26 -5.70
N LEU A 156 9.20 12.22 -4.89
CA LEU A 156 8.49 12.29 -3.61
C LEU A 156 9.48 12.08 -2.48
N ASP A 157 9.25 12.75 -1.36
CA ASP A 157 9.99 12.50 -0.12
C ASP A 157 9.22 11.58 0.83
N ARG A 158 9.75 11.34 2.02
CA ARG A 158 9.10 10.47 3.02
C ARG A 158 7.75 11.02 3.49
N ALA A 159 7.61 12.34 3.64
CA ALA A 159 6.38 12.96 4.15
C ALA A 159 5.22 12.83 3.16
N ASP A 160 5.52 12.76 1.86
CA ASP A 160 4.54 12.44 0.84
C ASP A 160 4.05 10.98 0.89
N LEU A 161 4.86 10.06 1.45
CA LEU A 161 4.63 8.61 1.34
C LEU A 161 4.00 8.00 2.59
N ILE A 162 4.25 8.58 3.76
CA ILE A 162 3.91 8.01 5.06
C ILE A 162 2.94 8.93 5.80
N ILE A 163 1.93 8.35 6.44
CA ILE A 163 1.04 9.03 7.37
C ILE A 163 1.78 9.20 8.70
N ALA A 164 1.91 10.43 9.19
CA ALA A 164 2.57 10.72 10.45
C ALA A 164 1.57 11.08 11.57
N GLY A 165 2.00 10.91 12.81
CA GLY A 165 1.29 11.37 13.99
C GLY A 165 0.59 10.27 14.79
N PRO A 166 0.04 10.62 15.98
CA PRO A 166 -0.51 9.65 16.93
C PRO A 166 -1.71 8.87 16.39
N ILE A 167 -2.42 9.44 15.41
CA ILE A 167 -3.59 8.80 14.80
C ILE A 167 -3.28 7.43 14.18
N VAL A 168 -2.04 7.20 13.74
CA VAL A 168 -1.62 5.91 13.18
C VAL A 168 -1.78 4.81 14.21
N GLU A 169 -1.26 5.03 15.42
CA GLU A 169 -1.32 4.05 16.52
C GLU A 169 -2.73 3.98 17.13
N ASP A 170 -3.39 5.13 17.32
CA ASP A 170 -4.76 5.18 17.83
C ASP A 170 -5.73 4.37 16.96
N LEU A 171 -5.58 4.46 15.64
CA LEU A 171 -6.40 3.71 14.70
C LEU A 171 -5.99 2.25 14.63
N ALA A 172 -4.69 1.95 14.66
CA ALA A 172 -4.16 0.59 14.61
C ALA A 172 -4.66 -0.31 15.75
N ALA A 173 -4.89 0.28 16.93
CA ALA A 173 -5.40 -0.40 18.12
C ALA A 173 -6.82 -0.96 17.93
N GLY A 174 -7.69 -0.25 17.19
CA GLY A 174 -9.08 -0.65 16.95
C GLY A 174 -9.36 -1.21 15.55
N GLU A 175 -8.38 -1.16 14.65
CA GLU A 175 -8.56 -1.47 13.22
C GLU A 175 -9.14 -2.87 12.99
N GLN A 176 -8.59 -3.90 13.64
CA GLN A 176 -8.99 -5.28 13.35
C GLN A 176 -10.46 -5.52 13.68
N SER A 177 -10.93 -5.03 14.84
CA SER A 177 -12.34 -5.14 15.21
C SER A 177 -13.26 -4.39 14.24
N ALA A 178 -12.80 -3.26 13.70
CA ALA A 178 -13.55 -2.54 12.67
C ALA A 178 -13.61 -3.32 11.34
N LEU A 179 -12.49 -3.94 10.92
CA LEU A 179 -12.45 -4.81 9.74
C LEU A 179 -13.38 -6.01 9.89
N ASP A 180 -13.32 -6.70 11.03
CA ASP A 180 -14.13 -7.88 11.31
C ASP A 180 -15.63 -7.53 11.26
N HIS A 181 -16.04 -6.43 11.91
CA HIS A 181 -17.42 -5.95 11.86
C HIS A 181 -17.87 -5.58 10.44
N MET A 182 -17.04 -4.85 9.69
CA MET A 182 -17.38 -4.44 8.32
C MET A 182 -17.51 -5.65 7.39
N ASN A 183 -16.61 -6.62 7.49
CA ASN A 183 -16.62 -7.82 6.64
C ASN A 183 -17.71 -8.83 7.05
N ALA A 184 -18.14 -8.85 8.30
CA ALA A 184 -19.23 -9.71 8.77
C ALA A 184 -20.60 -9.13 8.41
N ASP A 185 -20.80 -7.83 8.63
CA ASP A 185 -22.15 -7.24 8.67
C ASP A 185 -22.44 -6.26 7.52
N HIS A 186 -21.43 -5.78 6.79
CA HIS A 186 -21.56 -4.64 5.86
C HIS A 186 -20.90 -4.86 4.48
N LEU A 187 -20.93 -6.09 3.95
CA LEU A 187 -20.41 -6.40 2.60
C LEU A 187 -21.11 -5.59 1.49
N ASP A 188 -22.38 -5.24 1.67
CA ASP A 188 -23.14 -4.39 0.75
C ASP A 188 -22.56 -2.96 0.70
N ALA A 189 -22.18 -2.40 1.86
CA ALA A 189 -21.52 -1.11 1.94
C ALA A 189 -20.11 -1.15 1.34
N ILE A 190 -19.36 -2.24 1.57
CA ILE A 190 -18.04 -2.45 0.96
C ILE A 190 -18.12 -2.47 -0.56
N ALA A 191 -19.11 -3.16 -1.13
CA ALA A 191 -19.34 -3.15 -2.57
C ALA A 191 -19.66 -1.75 -3.12
N VAL A 192 -20.41 -0.93 -2.36
CA VAL A 192 -20.64 0.48 -2.70
C VAL A 192 -19.32 1.26 -2.72
N TYR A 193 -18.44 1.05 -1.74
CA TYR A 193 -17.14 1.73 -1.69
C TYR A 193 -16.28 1.41 -2.92
N ALA A 194 -16.14 0.11 -3.23
CA ALA A 194 -15.35 -0.38 -4.35
C ALA A 194 -15.87 0.18 -5.68
N ARG A 195 -17.17 0.07 -5.95
CA ARG A 195 -17.76 0.49 -7.24
C ARG A 195 -17.80 2.01 -7.40
N HIS A 196 -18.25 2.75 -6.38
CA HIS A 196 -18.47 4.18 -6.52
C HIS A 196 -17.17 4.98 -6.42
N PHE A 197 -16.33 4.71 -5.41
CA PHE A 197 -15.17 5.55 -5.11
C PHE A 197 -13.89 5.05 -5.76
N ALA A 198 -13.71 3.74 -5.90
CA ALA A 198 -12.55 3.16 -6.59
C ALA A 198 -12.82 2.81 -8.06
N ARG A 199 -14.07 2.90 -8.53
CA ARG A 199 -14.49 2.45 -9.87
C ARG A 199 -14.08 1.01 -10.16
N ALA A 200 -14.02 0.20 -9.11
CA ALA A 200 -13.61 -1.19 -9.21
C ALA A 200 -14.77 -2.05 -9.72
N GLU A 201 -14.45 -2.97 -10.61
CA GLU A 201 -15.41 -3.92 -11.18
C GLU A 201 -15.48 -5.21 -10.35
N GLY A 202 -16.54 -5.99 -10.56
CA GLY A 202 -16.72 -7.27 -9.89
C GLY A 202 -17.30 -7.18 -8.48
N ASP A 203 -17.45 -8.35 -7.87
CA ASP A 203 -18.14 -8.59 -6.60
C ASP A 203 -17.24 -9.34 -5.61
N GLY A 204 -17.72 -9.53 -4.38
CA GLY A 204 -16.97 -10.26 -3.34
C GLY A 204 -15.85 -9.43 -2.71
N TRP A 205 -16.00 -8.10 -2.72
CA TRP A 205 -15.07 -7.18 -2.08
C TRP A 205 -15.13 -7.31 -0.55
N VAL A 206 -13.96 -7.38 0.06
CA VAL A 206 -13.75 -7.32 1.51
C VAL A 206 -12.78 -6.18 1.85
N ALA A 207 -12.93 -5.59 3.03
CA ALA A 207 -11.97 -4.65 3.58
C ALA A 207 -10.75 -5.40 4.15
N THR A 208 -9.55 -4.93 3.83
CA THR A 208 -8.27 -5.55 4.24
C THR A 208 -7.43 -4.64 5.15
N GLY A 209 -7.75 -3.35 5.20
CA GLY A 209 -7.09 -2.38 6.07
C GLY A 209 -7.82 -1.05 6.11
N PHE A 210 -7.67 -0.36 7.24
CA PHE A 210 -8.00 1.05 7.40
C PHE A 210 -6.75 1.82 7.83
N ASP A 211 -6.64 3.06 7.36
CA ASP A 211 -5.69 4.04 7.87
C ASP A 211 -6.35 5.43 7.93
N ALA A 212 -5.60 6.45 8.34
CA ALA A 212 -6.17 7.79 8.53
C ALA A 212 -6.67 8.42 7.22
N GLU A 213 -6.23 7.96 6.05
CA GLU A 213 -6.59 8.55 4.76
C GLU A 213 -7.60 7.71 3.97
N GLY A 214 -7.90 6.48 4.39
CA GLY A 214 -8.81 5.63 3.65
C GLY A 214 -8.89 4.17 4.10
N MET A 215 -9.37 3.36 3.16
CA MET A 215 -9.52 1.92 3.28
C MET A 215 -8.96 1.20 2.06
N ASP A 216 -8.49 -0.02 2.29
CA ASP A 216 -8.00 -0.91 1.24
C ASP A 216 -8.95 -2.10 1.07
N LEU A 217 -9.36 -2.38 -0.16
CA LEU A 217 -10.31 -3.43 -0.49
C LEU A 217 -9.67 -4.49 -1.39
N ALA A 218 -10.13 -5.74 -1.26
CA ALA A 218 -9.71 -6.84 -2.12
C ALA A 218 -10.90 -7.72 -2.55
N ALA A 219 -10.85 -8.22 -3.78
CA ALA A 219 -11.75 -9.24 -4.33
C ALA A 219 -10.90 -10.25 -5.12
N GLY A 220 -10.58 -11.38 -4.49
CA GLY A 220 -9.63 -12.36 -5.02
C GLY A 220 -8.25 -11.75 -5.25
N ASP A 221 -7.89 -11.59 -6.52
CA ASP A 221 -6.61 -11.04 -6.96
C ASP A 221 -6.70 -9.54 -7.33
N SER A 222 -7.88 -8.93 -7.24
CA SER A 222 -8.13 -7.51 -7.52
C SER A 222 -8.09 -6.69 -6.24
N LEU A 223 -7.43 -5.53 -6.26
CA LEU A 223 -7.29 -4.66 -5.11
C LEU A 223 -7.47 -3.21 -5.49
N CYS A 224 -8.07 -2.44 -4.60
CA CYS A 224 -8.21 -1.02 -4.79
C CYS A 224 -8.06 -0.26 -3.47
N ARG A 225 -7.63 1.00 -3.63
CA ARG A 225 -7.55 1.98 -2.56
C ARG A 225 -8.76 2.91 -2.66
N VAL A 226 -9.51 3.06 -1.58
CA VAL A 226 -10.58 4.06 -1.45
C VAL A 226 -10.15 5.09 -0.41
N PHE A 227 -9.95 6.33 -0.83
CA PHE A 227 -9.64 7.42 0.10
C PHE A 227 -10.91 8.00 0.72
N PHE A 228 -10.80 8.44 1.96
CA PHE A 228 -11.80 9.29 2.58
C PHE A 228 -11.85 10.67 1.91
N PRO A 229 -12.97 11.42 2.01
CA PRO A 229 -13.06 12.78 1.51
C PRO A 229 -12.01 13.71 2.13
N GLU A 230 -11.75 13.52 3.43
CA GLU A 230 -10.67 14.17 4.18
C GLU A 230 -10.01 13.13 5.10
N PRO A 231 -8.71 13.28 5.42
CA PRO A 231 -8.07 12.46 6.43
C PRO A 231 -8.78 12.54 7.78
N LEU A 232 -8.87 11.41 8.48
CA LEU A 232 -9.41 11.35 9.84
C LEU A 232 -8.62 12.26 10.78
N LYS A 233 -9.33 12.92 11.70
CA LYS A 233 -8.71 13.73 12.76
C LYS A 233 -8.54 12.92 14.04
N ALA A 234 -9.40 11.92 14.26
CA ALA A 234 -9.30 10.95 15.34
C ALA A 234 -9.82 9.57 14.92
N ALA A 235 -9.33 8.49 15.53
CA ALA A 235 -9.75 7.13 15.22
C ALA A 235 -11.28 6.90 15.38
N ARG A 236 -11.90 7.58 16.35
CA ARG A 236 -13.36 7.53 16.58
C ARG A 236 -14.20 8.03 15.41
N ASP A 237 -13.62 8.83 14.51
CA ASP A 237 -14.33 9.44 13.39
C ASP A 237 -14.55 8.43 12.24
N LEU A 238 -13.81 7.31 12.23
CA LEU A 238 -13.86 6.28 11.17
C LEU A 238 -15.30 5.86 10.87
N ARG A 239 -16.08 5.52 11.91
CA ARG A 239 -17.45 5.03 11.74
C ARG A 239 -18.34 6.05 11.03
N THR A 240 -18.27 7.32 11.45
CA THR A 240 -19.09 8.39 10.88
C THR A 240 -18.75 8.58 9.39
N VAL A 241 -17.45 8.63 9.06
CA VAL A 241 -17.00 8.77 7.67
C VAL A 241 -17.48 7.61 6.79
N LEU A 242 -17.36 6.37 7.26
CA LEU A 242 -17.85 5.20 6.52
C LEU A 242 -19.36 5.29 6.25
N VAL A 243 -20.16 5.64 7.27
CA VAL A 243 -21.62 5.78 7.13
C VAL A 243 -21.97 6.85 6.08
N ASP A 244 -21.31 8.00 6.11
CA ASP A 244 -21.63 9.09 5.17
C ASP A 244 -21.15 8.79 3.74
N MET A 245 -20.02 8.11 3.59
CA MET A 245 -19.58 7.58 2.29
C MET A 245 -20.57 6.55 1.74
N ALA A 246 -21.12 5.66 2.58
CA ALA A 246 -22.08 4.66 2.14
C ALA A 246 -23.39 5.30 1.65
N LYS A 247 -23.90 6.32 2.37
CA LYS A 247 -25.06 7.10 1.93
C LYS A 247 -24.80 7.77 0.58
N THR A 248 -23.64 8.42 0.44
CA THR A 248 -23.23 9.13 -0.79
C THR A 248 -23.18 8.17 -1.98
N GLY A 249 -22.50 7.04 -1.83
CA GLY A 249 -22.36 6.06 -2.91
C GLY A 249 -23.70 5.41 -3.29
N ARG A 250 -24.58 5.11 -2.31
CA ARG A 250 -25.92 4.58 -2.58
C ARG A 250 -26.77 5.59 -3.35
N ALA A 251 -26.78 6.85 -2.93
CA ALA A 251 -27.54 7.92 -3.61
C ALA A 251 -27.10 8.09 -5.08
N ALA A 252 -25.81 8.02 -5.37
CA ALA A 252 -25.29 8.09 -6.73
C ALA A 252 -25.70 6.88 -7.59
N GLY A 253 -25.71 5.68 -7.03
CA GLY A 253 -26.18 4.47 -7.71
C GLY A 253 -27.63 4.54 -8.17
N TYR A 254 -28.51 5.14 -7.36
CA TYR A 254 -29.91 5.36 -7.73
C TYR A 254 -30.10 6.37 -8.87
N SER A 255 -29.16 7.30 -9.06
CA SER A 255 -29.23 8.31 -10.13
C SER A 255 -28.78 7.80 -11.51
N GLN A 256 -27.92 6.76 -11.56
CA GLN A 256 -27.47 6.16 -12.82
C GLN A 256 -28.37 5.02 -13.32
N GLY A 257 -29.31 4.55 -12.49
CA GLY A 257 -30.29 3.53 -12.85
C GLY A 257 -31.63 4.08 -13.38
N ARG A 258 -31.72 5.39 -13.67
CA ARG A 258 -32.86 6.02 -14.35
C ARG A 258 -32.52 6.42 -15.76
#